data_AF-A0A660TVS6-F1
#
_entry.id   AF-A0A660TVS6-F1
#
_cell.length_a   1.000
_cell.length_b   1.000
_cell.length_c   1.000
_cell.angle_alpha   90.00
_cell.angle_beta   90.00
_cell.angle_gamma   90.00
#
_symmetry.space_group_name_H-M   'P 1'
#
loop_
_entity.id
_entity.type
_entity.pdbx_description
1 polymer ?
#
loop_
_entity_poly.entity_id
_entity_poly.type
_entity_poly.pdbx_seq_one_letter_code
_entity_poly.pdbx_strand_id
1 'polypeptide(L)'
;MNNSSIFFISNLFLLFSIIMDADLQKLCEKAAKIVLSIPKNRRIRVISHYDADGITAAAIVCKALYRAGYDFHASLMRNPFDKGLQRISKEENELIIFTDMGSGQLEYIENINAKSIIIDHHQLIKKETKKHVFQINANQCGINGNYEACGASLSYLFAKSIDSRNIDLSPLALVGITGDKQYIGGIRGFNKTILDEALENNFVEEKTGIKLYGSTLFDSLYYSVDPYYSGLSGDKEGVLALLKKLGLDQETKITDLDDKTIKKINSYLLYILIKKRCEKNILDTVIRKRYQAVSLFNCELERFADLLDACGKGGNRGLGLSVCFGDKKSFDDAILFEVDYKNKILGELISLESDGVKEKKSFRYFYSKDSS
;
A
#
# COMPACT_ATOMS: atom_id res chain seq x y z
N MET A 1 -41.57 -5.78 0.75
CA MET A 1 -40.69 -4.60 0.62
C MET A 1 -40.25 -4.53 -0.84
N ASN A 2 -40.55 -3.43 -1.53
CA ASN A 2 -40.63 -3.35 -2.99
C ASN A 2 -39.25 -3.44 -3.70
N ASN A 3 -39.14 -4.37 -4.66
CA ASN A 3 -37.99 -4.48 -5.58
C ASN A 3 -37.73 -3.20 -6.38
N SER A 4 -38.75 -2.37 -6.60
CA SER A 4 -38.65 -1.09 -7.30
C SER A 4 -37.83 -0.05 -6.53
N SER A 5 -37.86 -0.09 -5.19
CA SER A 5 -37.12 0.82 -4.33
C SER A 5 -35.62 0.49 -4.30
N ILE A 6 -35.28 -0.79 -4.34
CA ILE A 6 -33.88 -1.28 -4.39
C ILE A 6 -33.24 -0.92 -5.73
N PHE A 7 -33.97 -1.07 -6.84
CA PHE A 7 -33.48 -0.74 -8.17
C PHE A 7 -33.20 0.77 -8.34
N PHE A 8 -34.08 1.63 -7.84
CA PHE A 8 -33.90 3.09 -7.89
C PHE A 8 -32.71 3.57 -7.04
N ILE A 9 -32.52 2.99 -5.85
CA ILE A 9 -31.38 3.31 -4.97
C ILE A 9 -30.07 2.85 -5.63
N SER A 10 -30.03 1.66 -6.23
CA SER A 10 -28.82 1.16 -6.91
C SER A 10 -28.39 2.02 -8.10
N ASN A 11 -29.33 2.51 -8.91
CA ASN A 11 -29.03 3.41 -10.02
C ASN A 11 -28.60 4.80 -9.56
N LEU A 12 -29.14 5.30 -8.44
CA LEU A 12 -28.72 6.58 -7.87
C LEU A 12 -27.30 6.51 -7.31
N PHE A 13 -26.93 5.41 -6.63
CA PHE A 13 -25.56 5.15 -6.18
C PHE A 13 -24.57 5.03 -7.34
N LEU A 14 -24.96 4.32 -8.41
CA LEU A 14 -24.13 4.19 -9.60
C LEU A 14 -23.90 5.55 -10.27
N LEU A 15 -24.96 6.36 -10.40
CA LEU A 15 -24.86 7.71 -10.96
C LEU A 15 -23.99 8.63 -10.09
N PHE A 16 -24.10 8.54 -8.76
CA PHE A 16 -23.26 9.30 -7.83
C PHE A 16 -21.79 8.90 -7.93
N SER A 17 -21.50 7.59 -8.00
CA SER A 17 -20.14 7.07 -8.22
C SER A 17 -19.54 7.58 -9.53
N ILE A 18 -20.32 7.55 -10.62
CA ILE A 18 -19.90 8.06 -11.94
C ILE A 18 -19.60 9.57 -11.88
N ILE A 19 -20.39 10.35 -11.14
CA ILE A 19 -20.18 11.80 -10.98
C ILE A 19 -18.94 12.09 -10.15
N MET A 20 -18.71 11.35 -9.05
CA MET A 20 -17.53 11.50 -8.19
C MET A 20 -16.24 11.18 -8.93
N ASP A 21 -16.23 10.09 -9.71
CA ASP A 21 -15.11 9.72 -10.56
C ASP A 21 -14.83 10.78 -11.64
N ALA A 22 -15.89 11.44 -12.16
CA ALA A 22 -15.74 12.50 -13.15
C ALA A 22 -15.06 13.77 -12.61
N ASP A 23 -15.31 14.15 -11.36
CA ASP A 23 -14.63 15.31 -10.75
C ASP A 23 -13.18 15.02 -10.41
N LEU A 24 -12.89 13.80 -9.92
CA LEU A 24 -11.53 13.34 -9.71
C LEU A 24 -10.75 13.31 -11.05
N GLN A 25 -11.35 12.75 -12.10
CA GLN A 25 -10.78 12.70 -13.45
C GLN A 25 -10.42 14.11 -13.97
N LYS A 26 -11.34 15.09 -13.85
CA LYS A 26 -11.07 16.48 -14.27
C LYS A 26 -9.88 17.09 -13.54
N LEU A 27 -9.69 16.79 -12.27
CA LEU A 27 -8.54 17.29 -11.50
C LEU A 27 -7.24 16.65 -11.97
N CYS A 28 -7.23 15.33 -12.17
CA CYS A 28 -6.08 14.61 -12.73
C CYS A 28 -5.70 15.12 -14.13
N GLU A 29 -6.67 15.39 -15.02
CA GLU A 29 -6.44 15.97 -16.34
C GLU A 29 -5.84 17.38 -16.28
N LYS A 30 -6.32 18.22 -15.36
CA LYS A 30 -5.74 19.56 -15.13
C LYS A 30 -4.31 19.46 -14.63
N ALA A 31 -4.03 18.58 -13.68
CA ALA A 31 -2.67 18.36 -13.19
C ALA A 31 -1.74 17.80 -14.28
N ALA A 32 -2.23 16.87 -15.11
CA ALA A 32 -1.48 16.34 -16.25
C ALA A 32 -1.12 17.45 -17.25
N LYS A 33 -2.04 18.38 -17.54
CA LYS A 33 -1.75 19.57 -18.36
C LYS A 33 -0.67 20.46 -17.74
N ILE A 34 -0.68 20.64 -16.41
CA ILE A 34 0.38 21.39 -15.70
C ILE A 34 1.73 20.70 -15.92
N VAL A 35 1.82 19.38 -15.71
CA VAL A 35 3.06 18.62 -15.95
C VAL A 35 3.52 18.73 -17.39
N LEU A 36 2.63 18.48 -18.36
CA LEU A 36 2.96 18.48 -19.78
C LEU A 36 3.37 19.86 -20.31
N SER A 37 3.04 20.95 -19.58
CA SER A 37 3.51 22.30 -19.89
C SER A 37 4.96 22.58 -19.46
N ILE A 38 5.54 21.74 -18.60
CA ILE A 38 6.93 21.88 -18.16
C ILE A 38 7.89 21.50 -19.31
N PRO A 39 8.96 22.28 -19.55
CA PRO A 39 9.97 21.93 -20.56
C PRO A 39 10.65 20.58 -20.26
N LYS A 40 10.87 19.75 -21.28
CA LYS A 40 11.39 18.38 -21.12
C LYS A 40 12.82 18.31 -20.55
N ASN A 41 13.61 19.36 -20.70
CA ASN A 41 14.96 19.46 -20.12
C ASN A 41 14.96 19.86 -18.64
N ARG A 42 13.79 19.95 -18.00
CA ARG A 42 13.65 20.25 -16.57
C ARG A 42 13.36 18.96 -15.83
N ARG A 43 14.08 18.77 -14.72
CA ARG A 43 13.85 17.68 -13.78
C ARG A 43 12.67 18.01 -12.87
N ILE A 44 11.72 17.09 -12.77
CA ILE A 44 10.57 17.21 -11.86
C ILE A 44 10.92 16.62 -10.49
N ARG A 45 10.62 17.35 -9.42
CA ARG A 45 10.83 16.86 -8.05
C ARG A 45 9.62 16.04 -7.61
N VAL A 46 9.84 14.83 -7.12
CA VAL A 46 8.78 13.97 -6.57
C VAL A 46 9.07 13.68 -5.10
N ILE A 47 8.09 13.93 -4.25
CA ILE A 47 8.15 13.70 -2.80
C ILE A 47 7.01 12.78 -2.43
N SER A 48 7.27 11.75 -1.65
CA SER A 48 6.21 10.84 -1.22
C SER A 48 6.43 10.31 0.18
N HIS A 49 5.39 9.68 0.74
CA HIS A 49 5.51 8.93 1.97
C HIS A 49 6.37 7.67 1.80
N TYR A 50 6.80 7.08 2.92
CA TYR A 50 7.81 6.01 2.95
C TYR A 50 7.22 4.62 3.17
N ASP A 51 5.91 4.48 3.34
CA ASP A 51 5.22 3.19 3.40
C ASP A 51 4.88 2.68 1.98
N ALA A 52 4.25 1.52 1.90
CA ALA A 52 3.86 0.90 0.65
C ALA A 52 2.99 1.80 -0.24
N ASP A 53 2.06 2.57 0.32
CA ASP A 53 1.22 3.49 -0.45
C ASP A 53 2.06 4.62 -1.05
N GLY A 54 2.84 5.32 -0.24
CA GLY A 54 3.72 6.38 -0.72
C GLY A 54 4.80 5.90 -1.69
N ILE A 55 5.41 4.74 -1.46
CA ILE A 55 6.43 4.19 -2.36
C ILE A 55 5.83 3.86 -3.72
N THR A 56 4.67 3.21 -3.76
CA THR A 56 4.01 2.86 -5.02
C THR A 56 3.44 4.09 -5.73
N ALA A 57 2.89 5.05 -5.00
CA ALA A 57 2.46 6.34 -5.53
C ALA A 57 3.61 7.08 -6.22
N ALA A 58 4.77 7.15 -5.57
CA ALA A 58 5.98 7.73 -6.16
C ALA A 58 6.42 6.97 -7.41
N ALA A 59 6.46 5.64 -7.35
CA ALA A 59 6.87 4.80 -8.48
C ALA A 59 5.96 5.00 -9.70
N ILE A 60 4.65 5.06 -9.48
CA ILE A 60 3.64 5.30 -10.53
C ILE A 60 3.89 6.66 -11.19
N VAL A 61 4.02 7.73 -10.40
CA VAL A 61 4.29 9.07 -10.92
C VAL A 61 5.62 9.11 -11.66
N CYS A 62 6.70 8.59 -11.08
CA CYS A 62 8.02 8.62 -11.70
C CYS A 62 8.06 7.82 -13.01
N LYS A 63 7.42 6.64 -13.09
CA LYS A 63 7.29 5.88 -14.34
C LYS A 63 6.51 6.66 -15.40
N ALA A 64 5.41 7.30 -15.03
CA ALA A 64 4.62 8.12 -15.95
C ALA A 64 5.41 9.33 -16.47
N LEU A 65 6.14 10.01 -15.59
CA LEU A 65 7.02 11.13 -15.95
C LEU A 65 8.13 10.69 -16.91
N TYR A 66 8.80 9.58 -16.61
CA TYR A 66 9.84 9.01 -17.46
C TYR A 66 9.32 8.65 -18.85
N ARG A 67 8.17 7.97 -18.93
CA ARG A 67 7.49 7.65 -20.20
C ARG A 67 7.09 8.89 -20.99
N ALA A 68 6.75 9.98 -20.31
CA ALA A 68 6.45 11.27 -20.93
C ALA A 68 7.71 12.10 -21.28
N GLY A 69 8.91 11.54 -21.08
CA GLY A 69 10.19 12.17 -21.44
C GLY A 69 10.71 13.20 -20.44
N TYR A 70 10.35 13.08 -19.16
CA TYR A 70 10.88 13.93 -18.09
C TYR A 70 11.89 13.17 -17.23
N ASP A 71 12.97 13.86 -16.86
CA ASP A 71 13.80 13.45 -15.73
C ASP A 71 13.09 13.74 -14.41
N PHE A 72 13.37 12.95 -13.38
CA PHE A 72 12.81 13.14 -12.05
C PHE A 72 13.85 12.98 -10.94
N HIS A 73 13.56 13.55 -9.78
CA HIS A 73 14.27 13.27 -8.53
C HIS A 73 13.25 12.94 -7.44
N ALA A 74 13.20 11.67 -7.04
CA ALA A 74 12.28 11.18 -6.03
C ALA A 74 12.89 11.19 -4.63
N SER A 75 12.11 11.51 -3.61
CA SER A 75 12.48 11.28 -2.22
C SER A 75 11.29 10.77 -1.42
N LEU A 76 11.54 9.69 -0.68
CA LEU A 76 10.57 9.07 0.20
C LEU A 76 10.83 9.55 1.62
N MET A 77 9.82 10.12 2.25
CA MET A 77 9.92 10.89 3.48
C MET A 77 8.94 10.36 4.52
N ARG A 78 9.35 10.50 5.78
CA ARG A 78 8.49 10.22 6.93
C ARG A 78 7.63 11.44 7.27
N ASN A 79 6.31 11.26 7.33
CA ASN A 79 5.34 12.27 7.75
C ASN A 79 5.49 12.62 9.24
N PRO A 80 5.25 13.89 9.60
CA PRO A 80 5.99 15.03 9.09
C PRO A 80 6.95 15.54 10.17
N PHE A 81 8.18 15.87 9.77
CA PHE A 81 9.03 16.76 10.55
C PHE A 81 9.50 17.87 9.62
N ASP A 82 9.18 19.11 9.98
CA ASP A 82 9.37 20.35 9.22
C ASP A 82 10.74 20.47 8.53
N LYS A 83 11.77 19.84 9.09
CA LYS A 83 13.13 19.78 8.52
C LYS A 83 13.18 19.29 7.08
N GLY A 84 12.37 18.30 6.72
CA GLY A 84 12.34 17.76 5.36
C GLY A 84 11.77 18.76 4.35
N LEU A 85 10.62 19.37 4.68
CA LEU A 85 10.01 20.42 3.87
C LEU A 85 10.85 21.69 3.82
N GLN A 86 11.53 22.05 4.91
CA GLN A 86 12.49 23.16 4.95
C GLN A 86 13.72 22.92 4.06
N ARG A 87 14.14 21.66 3.88
CA ARG A 87 15.20 21.34 2.92
C ARG A 87 14.67 21.53 1.49
N ILE A 88 13.48 21.01 1.20
CA ILE A 88 12.85 21.13 -0.12
C ILE A 88 12.59 22.59 -0.49
N SER A 89 12.20 23.43 0.47
CA SER A 89 11.96 24.86 0.22
C SER A 89 13.21 25.67 -0.14
N LYS A 90 14.40 25.13 0.14
CA LYS A 90 15.70 25.70 -0.23
C LYS A 90 16.21 25.19 -1.58
N GLU A 91 15.56 24.19 -2.16
CA GLU A 91 15.89 23.66 -3.49
C GLU A 91 15.25 24.54 -4.57
N GLU A 92 15.97 24.75 -5.68
CA GLU A 92 15.41 25.42 -6.87
C GLU A 92 14.69 24.39 -7.74
N ASN A 93 13.36 24.32 -7.61
CA ASN A 93 12.51 23.40 -8.38
C ASN A 93 11.44 24.19 -9.16
N GLU A 94 11.25 23.85 -10.43
CA GLU A 94 10.16 24.44 -11.24
C GLU A 94 8.80 23.84 -10.89
N LEU A 95 8.78 22.51 -10.68
CA LEU A 95 7.60 21.75 -10.28
C LEU A 95 7.97 20.70 -9.23
N ILE A 96 7.17 20.63 -8.17
CA ILE A 96 7.22 19.59 -7.13
C ILE A 96 5.88 18.84 -7.13
N ILE A 97 5.94 17.51 -7.13
CA ILE A 97 4.77 16.64 -6.99
C ILE A 97 4.89 15.92 -5.65
N PHE A 98 3.91 16.13 -4.78
CA PHE A 98 3.74 15.43 -3.50
C PHE A 98 2.71 14.32 -3.70
N THR A 99 3.06 13.09 -3.37
CA THR A 99 2.16 11.93 -3.42
C THR A 99 2.01 11.32 -2.03
N ASP A 100 0.80 10.93 -1.66
CA ASP A 100 0.51 10.32 -0.34
C ASP A 100 0.93 11.19 0.87
N MET A 101 1.02 12.50 0.65
CA MET A 101 1.27 13.52 1.66
C MET A 101 1.00 14.91 1.10
N GLY A 102 1.01 15.90 1.99
CA GLY A 102 0.95 17.32 1.63
C GLY A 102 -0.38 17.98 1.97
N SER A 103 -1.51 17.26 2.01
CA SER A 103 -2.81 17.87 2.39
C SER A 103 -2.79 18.37 3.83
N GLY A 104 -2.13 17.63 4.72
CA GLY A 104 -1.91 18.01 6.11
C GLY A 104 -0.77 19.02 6.32
N GLN A 105 0.02 19.33 5.29
CA GLN A 105 1.15 20.27 5.34
C GLN A 105 0.96 21.42 4.35
N LEU A 106 -0.28 21.67 3.93
CA LEU A 106 -0.60 22.60 2.86
C LEU A 106 -0.04 24.01 3.11
N GLU A 107 -0.12 24.50 4.34
CA GLU A 107 0.41 25.83 4.72
C GLU A 107 1.92 25.95 4.49
N TYR A 108 2.68 24.89 4.75
CA TYR A 108 4.12 24.84 4.46
C TYR A 108 4.38 24.80 2.96
N ILE A 109 3.64 23.98 2.22
CA ILE A 109 3.80 23.84 0.75
C ILE A 109 3.46 25.14 0.04
N GLU A 110 2.42 25.87 0.50
CA GLU A 110 2.05 27.19 -0.01
C GLU A 110 3.13 28.27 0.19
N ASN A 111 4.13 28.01 1.04
CA ASN A 111 5.27 28.91 1.26
C ASN A 111 6.52 28.49 0.48
N ILE A 112 6.48 27.37 -0.25
CA ILE A 112 7.56 26.95 -1.15
C ILE A 112 7.48 27.77 -2.44
N ASN A 113 8.61 28.33 -2.87
CA ASN A 113 8.69 29.10 -4.11
C ASN A 113 8.82 28.18 -5.35
N ALA A 114 7.84 27.29 -5.55
CA ALA A 114 7.78 26.37 -6.68
C ALA A 114 6.31 26.05 -7.03
N LYS A 115 6.02 25.75 -8.30
CA LYS A 115 4.72 25.15 -8.60
C LYS A 115 4.63 23.80 -7.90
N SER A 116 3.50 23.50 -7.29
CA SER A 116 3.32 22.27 -6.52
C SER A 116 2.03 21.56 -6.92
N ILE A 117 2.10 20.24 -7.08
CA ILE A 117 0.94 19.37 -7.21
C ILE A 117 0.90 18.46 -5.98
N ILE A 118 -0.23 18.39 -5.30
CA ILE A 118 -0.46 17.48 -4.16
C ILE A 118 -1.44 16.40 -4.63
N ILE A 119 -1.11 15.13 -4.43
CA ILE A 119 -1.94 13.96 -4.76
C ILE A 119 -2.06 13.10 -3.50
N ASP A 120 -3.17 13.22 -2.78
CA ASP A 120 -3.22 12.74 -1.40
C ASP A 120 -4.64 12.38 -0.96
N HIS A 121 -4.81 11.47 -0.03
CA HIS A 121 -6.11 10.97 0.45
C HIS A 121 -6.37 11.28 1.93
N HIS A 122 -5.37 11.82 2.63
CA HIS A 122 -5.50 12.26 4.01
C HIS A 122 -6.51 13.41 4.18
N GLN A 123 -6.84 13.71 5.45
CA GLN A 123 -7.77 14.78 5.80
C GLN A 123 -7.36 16.12 5.18
N LEU A 124 -8.35 16.78 4.58
CA LEU A 124 -8.16 18.04 3.88
C LEU A 124 -8.23 19.21 4.87
N ILE A 125 -7.17 20.04 4.93
CA ILE A 125 -7.19 21.26 5.76
C ILE A 125 -8.15 22.31 5.15
N LYS A 126 -8.01 22.60 3.85
CA LYS A 126 -8.86 23.51 3.09
C LYS A 126 -8.88 23.13 1.61
N LYS A 127 -9.98 23.46 0.91
CA LYS A 127 -10.14 23.21 -0.54
C LYS A 127 -9.41 24.23 -1.41
N GLU A 128 -9.34 25.48 -0.98
CA GLU A 128 -8.71 26.56 -1.74
C GLU A 128 -7.23 26.68 -1.41
N THR A 129 -6.39 26.67 -2.45
CA THR A 129 -4.94 26.75 -2.37
C THR A 129 -4.42 28.05 -3.00
N LYS A 130 -3.20 28.48 -2.67
CA LYS A 130 -2.51 29.54 -3.42
C LYS A 130 -2.38 29.14 -4.91
N LYS A 131 -2.39 30.13 -5.81
CA LYS A 131 -2.41 29.93 -7.28
C LYS A 131 -1.34 28.99 -7.86
N HIS A 132 -0.19 28.83 -7.20
CA HIS A 132 0.90 27.97 -7.67
C HIS A 132 0.82 26.53 -7.10
N VAL A 133 -0.14 26.24 -6.23
CA VAL A 133 -0.37 24.91 -5.65
C VAL A 133 -1.68 24.35 -6.20
N PHE A 134 -1.63 23.15 -6.76
CA PHE A 134 -2.79 22.43 -7.26
C PHE A 134 -2.97 21.14 -6.45
N GLN A 135 -4.18 20.86 -5.96
CA GLN A 135 -4.43 19.72 -5.08
C GLN A 135 -5.45 18.76 -5.68
N ILE A 136 -5.08 17.49 -5.69
CA ILE A 136 -5.91 16.33 -5.96
C ILE A 136 -6.06 15.59 -4.64
N ASN A 137 -7.25 15.62 -4.05
CA ASN A 137 -7.56 14.88 -2.84
C ASN A 137 -8.90 14.16 -2.92
N ALA A 138 -8.92 12.87 -2.57
CA ALA A 138 -10.13 12.03 -2.62
C ALA A 138 -11.32 12.68 -1.90
N ASN A 139 -11.10 13.20 -0.69
CA ASN A 139 -12.15 13.78 0.15
C ASN A 139 -12.76 15.04 -0.46
N GLN A 140 -12.03 15.76 -1.33
CA GLN A 140 -12.56 16.94 -2.02
C GLN A 140 -13.58 16.58 -3.12
N CYS A 141 -13.51 15.34 -3.61
CA CYS A 141 -14.40 14.75 -4.62
C CYS A 141 -15.53 13.91 -3.99
N GLY A 142 -15.67 13.93 -2.65
CA GLY A 142 -16.63 13.10 -1.93
C GLY A 142 -16.22 11.62 -1.81
N ILE A 143 -15.03 11.24 -2.28
CA ILE A 143 -14.50 9.87 -2.21
C ILE A 143 -13.86 9.69 -0.83
N ASN A 144 -14.20 8.61 -0.12
CA ASN A 144 -13.69 8.38 1.22
C ASN A 144 -12.21 7.97 1.19
N GLY A 145 -11.32 8.90 1.54
CA GLY A 145 -9.88 8.66 1.53
C GLY A 145 -9.40 7.56 2.46
N ASN A 146 -10.21 7.09 3.42
CA ASN A 146 -9.82 5.98 4.30
C ASN A 146 -10.10 4.59 3.70
N TYR A 147 -10.94 4.49 2.66
CA TYR A 147 -11.45 3.19 2.18
C TYR A 147 -11.65 3.06 0.67
N GLU A 148 -11.80 4.17 -0.05
CA GLU A 148 -12.21 4.17 -1.46
C GLU A 148 -11.13 4.69 -2.41
N ALA A 149 -10.10 5.37 -1.89
CA ALA A 149 -8.93 5.83 -2.62
C ALA A 149 -7.76 6.09 -1.65
N CYS A 150 -6.58 5.57 -1.98
CA CYS A 150 -5.29 5.87 -1.33
C CYS A 150 -4.38 6.73 -2.24
N GLY A 151 -3.21 7.15 -1.77
CA GLY A 151 -2.25 7.94 -2.55
C GLY A 151 -1.83 7.29 -3.87
N ALA A 152 -1.61 5.98 -3.89
CA ALA A 152 -1.27 5.22 -5.10
C ALA A 152 -2.44 5.14 -6.08
N SER A 153 -3.68 5.02 -5.59
CA SER A 153 -4.87 5.01 -6.45
C SER A 153 -5.03 6.34 -7.21
N LEU A 154 -4.87 7.46 -6.51
CA LEU A 154 -4.96 8.80 -7.10
C LEU A 154 -3.79 9.06 -8.07
N SER A 155 -2.59 8.60 -7.70
CA SER A 155 -1.40 8.69 -8.54
C SER A 155 -1.54 7.89 -9.84
N TYR A 156 -2.23 6.75 -9.79
CA TYR A 156 -2.55 5.94 -10.96
C TYR A 156 -3.45 6.66 -11.95
N LEU A 157 -4.54 7.27 -11.46
CA LEU A 157 -5.42 8.04 -12.33
C LEU A 157 -4.71 9.25 -12.95
N PHE A 158 -3.89 9.92 -12.15
CA PHE A 158 -3.04 11.01 -12.63
C PHE A 158 -2.06 10.52 -13.72
N ALA A 159 -1.40 9.38 -13.52
CA ALA A 159 -0.52 8.78 -14.52
C ALA A 159 -1.27 8.46 -15.83
N LYS A 160 -2.48 7.89 -15.75
CA LYS A 160 -3.34 7.66 -16.93
C LYS A 160 -3.77 8.94 -17.62
N SER A 161 -3.94 10.03 -16.87
CA SER A 161 -4.26 11.35 -17.42
C SER A 161 -3.09 12.01 -18.15
N ILE A 162 -1.85 11.62 -17.83
CA ILE A 162 -0.66 11.98 -18.62
C ILE A 162 -0.62 11.15 -19.91
N ASP A 163 -0.83 9.84 -19.80
CA ASP A 163 -0.87 8.92 -20.93
C ASP A 163 -1.67 7.66 -20.57
N SER A 164 -2.70 7.35 -21.38
CA SER A 164 -3.56 6.18 -21.22
C SER A 164 -2.81 4.83 -21.18
N ARG A 165 -1.60 4.77 -21.78
CA ARG A 165 -0.74 3.56 -21.77
C ARG A 165 -0.24 3.19 -20.37
N ASN A 166 -0.35 4.10 -19.39
CA ASN A 166 -0.03 3.83 -18.00
C ASN A 166 -1.07 2.95 -17.27
N ILE A 167 -2.06 2.41 -17.98
CA ILE A 167 -3.00 1.41 -17.46
C ILE A 167 -2.29 0.17 -16.90
N ASP A 168 -1.10 -0.16 -17.42
CA ASP A 168 -0.26 -1.26 -16.94
C ASP A 168 0.36 -1.02 -15.55
N LEU A 169 0.20 0.17 -14.98
CA LEU A 169 0.63 0.51 -13.62
C LEU A 169 -0.43 0.16 -12.55
N SER A 170 -1.60 -0.36 -12.93
CA SER A 170 -2.65 -0.74 -11.97
C SER A 170 -2.20 -1.75 -10.91
N PRO A 171 -1.27 -2.71 -11.17
CA PRO A 171 -0.76 -3.57 -10.11
C PRO A 171 -0.06 -2.79 -9.00
N LEU A 172 0.72 -1.74 -9.32
CA LEU A 172 1.36 -0.90 -8.31
C LEU A 172 0.32 -0.12 -7.49
N ALA A 173 -0.75 0.35 -8.15
CA ALA A 173 -1.84 1.04 -7.45
C ALA A 173 -2.53 0.11 -6.45
N LEU A 174 -2.78 -1.14 -6.85
CA LEU A 174 -3.38 -2.17 -6.00
C LEU A 174 -2.44 -2.61 -4.86
N VAL A 175 -1.12 -2.57 -5.05
CA VAL A 175 -0.15 -2.73 -3.94
C VAL A 175 -0.34 -1.61 -2.91
N GLY A 176 -0.42 -0.35 -3.33
CA GLY A 176 -0.66 0.77 -2.41
C GLY A 176 -1.99 0.66 -1.67
N ILE A 177 -3.08 0.33 -2.39
CA ILE A 177 -4.41 0.05 -1.80
C ILE A 177 -4.33 -1.06 -0.74
N THR A 178 -3.51 -2.09 -1.00
CA THR A 178 -3.32 -3.20 -0.08
C THR A 178 -2.48 -2.81 1.13
N GLY A 179 -1.40 -2.04 0.90
CA GLY A 179 -0.51 -1.52 1.95
C GLY A 179 -1.21 -0.57 2.92
N ASP A 180 -2.09 0.29 2.40
CA ASP A 180 -2.93 1.19 3.21
C ASP A 180 -4.15 0.48 3.82
N LYS A 181 -4.21 -0.86 3.72
CA LYS A 181 -5.27 -1.71 4.28
C LYS A 181 -6.69 -1.35 3.84
N GLN A 182 -6.85 -0.67 2.70
CA GLN A 182 -8.17 -0.28 2.17
C GLN A 182 -8.97 -1.46 1.57
N TYR A 183 -8.43 -2.68 1.64
CA TYR A 183 -9.17 -3.92 1.35
C TYR A 183 -10.08 -4.38 2.51
N ILE A 184 -9.91 -3.83 3.72
CA ILE A 184 -10.69 -4.26 4.90
C ILE A 184 -12.17 -3.91 4.72
N GLY A 185 -13.02 -4.93 4.75
CA GLY A 185 -14.45 -4.80 4.44
C GLY A 185 -14.74 -4.80 2.92
N GLY A 186 -13.78 -5.20 2.10
CA GLY A 186 -13.88 -5.31 0.65
C GLY A 186 -13.38 -4.07 -0.09
N ILE A 187 -12.70 -4.29 -1.22
CA ILE A 187 -12.26 -3.23 -2.14
C ILE A 187 -13.51 -2.57 -2.76
N ARG A 188 -13.64 -1.25 -2.63
CA ARG A 188 -14.83 -0.46 -2.97
C ARG A 188 -14.46 0.94 -3.49
N GLY A 189 -15.45 1.67 -3.99
CA GLY A 189 -15.24 3.00 -4.56
C GLY A 189 -14.25 2.99 -5.71
N PHE A 190 -13.42 4.02 -5.81
CA PHE A 190 -12.45 4.15 -6.90
C PHE A 190 -11.41 3.02 -6.93
N ASN A 191 -11.03 2.48 -5.77
CA ASN A 191 -10.17 1.29 -5.68
C ASN A 191 -10.77 0.07 -6.41
N LYS A 192 -12.10 -0.09 -6.41
CA LYS A 192 -12.78 -1.18 -7.12
C LYS A 192 -12.69 -1.00 -8.63
N THR A 193 -12.81 0.23 -9.12
CA THR A 193 -12.62 0.57 -10.54
C THR A 193 -11.22 0.16 -11.02
N ILE A 194 -10.17 0.44 -10.21
CA ILE A 194 -8.79 0.04 -10.53
C ILE A 194 -8.64 -1.49 -10.53
N LEU A 195 -9.23 -2.18 -9.55
CA LEU A 195 -9.18 -3.63 -9.47
C LEU A 195 -9.85 -4.28 -10.68
N ASP A 196 -11.04 -3.82 -11.06
CA ASP A 196 -11.79 -4.36 -12.20
C ASP A 196 -11.01 -4.16 -13.49
N GLU A 197 -10.45 -2.98 -13.70
CA GLU A 197 -9.59 -2.70 -14.85
C GLU A 197 -8.35 -3.62 -14.89
N ALA A 198 -7.72 -3.89 -13.74
CA ALA A 198 -6.57 -4.79 -13.67
C ALA A 198 -6.94 -6.25 -13.99
N LEU A 199 -8.11 -6.71 -13.52
CA LEU A 199 -8.62 -8.06 -13.80
C LEU A 199 -9.01 -8.22 -15.27
N GLU A 200 -9.75 -7.25 -15.83
CA GLU A 200 -10.19 -7.25 -17.22
C GLU A 200 -9.00 -7.28 -18.21
N ASN A 201 -7.90 -6.61 -17.86
CA ASN A 201 -6.68 -6.59 -18.67
C ASN A 201 -5.70 -7.73 -18.33
N ASN A 202 -6.05 -8.66 -17.44
CA ASN A 202 -5.20 -9.76 -16.96
C ASN A 202 -3.85 -9.28 -16.38
N PHE A 203 -3.83 -8.10 -15.76
CA PHE A 203 -2.65 -7.61 -15.05
C PHE A 203 -2.51 -8.22 -13.65
N VAL A 204 -3.61 -8.73 -13.09
CA VAL A 204 -3.62 -9.46 -11.82
C VAL A 204 -4.50 -10.71 -11.91
N GLU A 205 -4.15 -11.71 -11.12
CA GLU A 205 -4.93 -12.93 -10.91
C GLU A 205 -5.50 -12.97 -9.49
N GLU A 206 -6.78 -13.30 -9.35
CA GLU A 206 -7.44 -13.44 -8.04
C GLU A 206 -7.29 -14.88 -7.51
N LYS A 207 -6.83 -15.00 -6.26
CA LYS A 207 -6.85 -16.26 -5.51
C LYS A 207 -7.38 -16.04 -4.10
N THR A 208 -8.25 -16.93 -3.62
CA THR A 208 -8.71 -16.89 -2.22
C THR A 208 -7.78 -17.71 -1.34
N GLY A 209 -7.30 -17.13 -0.24
CA GLY A 209 -6.43 -17.85 0.69
C GLY A 209 -5.93 -17.02 1.87
N ILE A 210 -5.04 -17.64 2.65
CA ILE A 210 -4.29 -16.99 3.73
C ILE A 210 -2.97 -16.44 3.19
N LYS A 211 -2.47 -15.44 3.90
CA LYS A 211 -1.12 -14.89 3.79
C LYS A 211 -0.08 -15.98 4.08
N LEU A 212 0.44 -16.63 3.04
CA LEU A 212 1.54 -17.59 3.13
C LEU A 212 2.65 -17.17 2.15
N TYR A 213 3.75 -16.63 2.69
CA TYR A 213 4.82 -16.02 1.91
C TYR A 213 6.19 -16.50 2.36
N GLY A 214 7.11 -16.65 1.41
CA GLY A 214 8.46 -17.12 1.68
C GLY A 214 8.85 -18.21 0.71
N SER A 215 10.08 -18.69 0.85
CA SER A 215 10.57 -19.79 0.03
C SER A 215 9.96 -21.13 0.47
N THR A 216 9.85 -21.32 1.79
CA THR A 216 9.32 -22.52 2.43
C THR A 216 8.09 -22.20 3.30
N LEU A 217 7.30 -23.24 3.60
CA LEU A 217 6.24 -23.11 4.61
C LEU A 217 6.82 -22.79 5.99
N PHE A 218 8.03 -23.28 6.30
CA PHE A 218 8.72 -22.94 7.54
C PHE A 218 8.92 -21.42 7.66
N ASP A 219 9.54 -20.79 6.65
CA ASP A 219 9.81 -19.36 6.63
C ASP A 219 8.53 -18.55 6.77
N SER A 220 7.48 -18.96 6.05
CA SER A 220 6.19 -18.28 6.07
C SER A 220 5.55 -18.25 7.46
N LEU A 221 5.69 -19.32 8.23
CA LEU A 221 5.09 -19.42 9.55
C LEU A 221 5.98 -18.76 10.60
N TYR A 222 7.29 -18.98 10.52
CA TYR A 222 8.27 -18.44 11.46
C TYR A 222 8.32 -16.91 11.38
N TYR A 223 8.37 -16.34 10.16
CA TYR A 223 8.47 -14.90 9.94
C TYR A 223 7.13 -14.16 9.89
N SER A 224 6.03 -14.80 10.31
CA SER A 224 4.69 -14.19 10.28
C SER A 224 4.52 -13.17 11.41
N VAL A 225 4.41 -11.89 11.07
CA VAL A 225 4.18 -10.78 12.04
C VAL A 225 2.78 -10.17 11.94
N ASP A 226 2.14 -10.26 10.77
CA ASP A 226 0.77 -9.79 10.53
C ASP A 226 0.07 -10.77 9.57
N PRO A 227 -0.69 -11.76 10.07
CA PRO A 227 -0.99 -12.01 11.49
C PRO A 227 0.19 -12.62 12.28
N TYR A 228 0.25 -12.35 13.58
CA TYR A 228 1.12 -13.08 14.51
C TYR A 228 0.43 -14.35 15.01
N TYR A 229 1.09 -15.50 14.88
CA TYR A 229 0.57 -16.81 15.28
C TYR A 229 1.31 -17.32 16.51
N SER A 230 0.70 -17.18 17.69
CA SER A 230 1.25 -17.68 18.95
C SER A 230 1.61 -19.17 18.88
N GLY A 231 2.84 -19.51 19.26
CA GLY A 231 3.41 -20.86 19.16
C GLY A 231 3.85 -21.27 17.75
N LEU A 232 3.96 -20.31 16.81
CA LEU A 232 4.55 -20.50 15.47
C LEU A 232 5.47 -19.33 15.10
N SER A 233 4.98 -18.10 15.19
CA SER A 233 5.74 -16.88 14.87
C SER A 233 6.95 -16.76 15.79
N GLY A 234 8.15 -16.79 15.23
CA GLY A 234 9.41 -16.81 15.98
C GLY A 234 9.69 -18.09 16.79
N ASP A 235 8.80 -19.09 16.75
CA ASP A 235 8.92 -20.36 17.47
C ASP A 235 9.30 -21.50 16.52
N LYS A 236 10.62 -21.76 16.41
CA LYS A 236 11.16 -22.81 15.54
C LYS A 236 10.59 -24.19 15.87
N GLU A 237 10.51 -24.54 17.16
CA GLU A 237 10.05 -25.87 17.59
C GLU A 237 8.55 -26.04 17.33
N GLY A 238 7.77 -24.98 17.55
CA GLY A 238 6.34 -24.93 17.22
C GLY A 238 6.07 -25.17 15.74
N VAL A 239 6.83 -24.51 14.85
CA VAL A 239 6.71 -24.70 13.39
C VAL A 239 7.11 -26.13 13.00
N LEU A 240 8.25 -26.64 13.49
CA LEU A 240 8.70 -28.01 13.19
C LEU A 240 7.69 -29.07 13.66
N ALA A 241 7.07 -28.86 14.83
CA ALA A 241 6.03 -29.74 15.35
C ALA A 241 4.77 -29.74 14.47
N LEU A 242 4.37 -28.58 13.91
CA LEU A 242 3.27 -28.50 12.96
C LEU A 242 3.60 -29.20 11.64
N LEU A 243 4.78 -28.95 11.06
CA LEU A 243 5.22 -29.58 9.82
C LEU A 243 5.23 -31.11 9.95
N LYS A 244 5.77 -31.63 11.06
CA LYS A 244 5.75 -33.06 11.37
C LYS A 244 4.33 -33.65 11.43
N LYS A 245 3.36 -32.93 12.02
CA LYS A 245 1.95 -33.36 12.05
C LYS A 245 1.30 -33.38 10.67
N LEU A 246 1.74 -32.51 9.77
CA LEU A 246 1.29 -32.45 8.39
C LEU A 246 2.03 -33.43 7.47
N GLY A 247 3.10 -34.07 7.95
CA GLY A 247 3.96 -34.94 7.15
C GLY A 247 4.83 -34.16 6.17
N LEU A 248 5.18 -32.91 6.50
CA LEU A 248 6.00 -32.01 5.70
C LEU A 248 7.39 -31.86 6.32
N ASP A 249 8.38 -31.56 5.48
CA ASP A 249 9.73 -31.20 5.90
C ASP A 249 9.90 -29.67 6.00
N GLN A 250 11.04 -29.25 6.55
CA GLN A 250 11.37 -27.82 6.71
C GLN A 250 11.54 -27.11 5.35
N GLU A 251 12.03 -27.83 4.35
CA GLU A 251 12.36 -27.29 3.02
C GLU A 251 11.16 -27.29 2.06
N THR A 252 9.99 -27.75 2.52
CA THR A 252 8.77 -27.83 1.72
C THR A 252 8.40 -26.43 1.22
N LYS A 253 8.44 -26.25 -0.10
CA LYS A 253 8.08 -24.98 -0.73
C LYS A 253 6.59 -24.77 -0.69
N ILE A 254 6.18 -23.52 -0.55
CA ILE A 254 4.75 -23.14 -0.53
C ILE A 254 4.08 -23.52 -1.87
N THR A 255 4.81 -23.44 -2.98
CA THR A 255 4.34 -23.79 -4.33
C THR A 255 4.07 -25.28 -4.50
N ASP A 256 4.63 -26.13 -3.64
CA ASP A 256 4.51 -27.59 -3.73
C ASP A 256 3.33 -28.11 -2.88
N LEU A 257 2.65 -27.23 -2.15
CA LEU A 257 1.52 -27.59 -1.29
C LEU A 257 0.25 -27.82 -2.11
N ASP A 258 -0.39 -28.97 -1.90
CA ASP A 258 -1.70 -29.26 -2.47
C ASP A 258 -2.84 -28.50 -1.75
N ASP A 259 -3.98 -28.34 -2.42
CA ASP A 259 -5.14 -27.61 -1.89
C ASP A 259 -5.67 -28.21 -0.57
N LYS A 260 -5.52 -29.53 -0.39
CA LYS A 260 -5.97 -30.22 0.83
C LYS A 260 -5.11 -29.84 2.02
N THR A 261 -3.81 -29.73 1.82
CA THR A 261 -2.80 -29.34 2.82
C THR A 261 -2.94 -27.86 3.13
N ILE A 262 -3.09 -27.01 2.12
CA ILE A 262 -3.39 -25.59 2.29
C ILE A 262 -4.65 -25.38 3.14
N LYS A 263 -5.74 -26.13 2.88
CA LYS A 263 -6.96 -26.05 3.69
C LYS A 263 -6.71 -26.43 5.17
N LYS A 264 -5.94 -27.49 5.43
CA LYS A 264 -5.59 -27.90 6.81
C LYS A 264 -4.78 -26.81 7.52
N ILE A 265 -3.77 -26.26 6.85
CA ILE A 265 -2.96 -25.15 7.36
C ILE A 265 -3.88 -23.96 7.69
N ASN A 266 -4.76 -23.60 6.76
CA ASN A 266 -5.67 -22.48 6.96
C ASN A 266 -6.58 -22.65 8.17
N SER A 267 -7.18 -23.83 8.33
CA SER A 267 -8.01 -24.14 9.51
C SER A 267 -7.22 -24.08 10.81
N TYR A 268 -5.96 -24.55 10.81
CA TYR A 268 -5.10 -24.53 11.99
C TYR A 268 -4.68 -23.10 12.39
N LEU A 269 -4.27 -22.29 11.42
CA LEU A 269 -3.89 -20.89 11.64
C LEU A 269 -5.08 -20.08 12.16
N LEU A 270 -6.27 -20.28 11.58
CA LEU A 270 -7.49 -19.63 12.05
C LEU A 270 -7.86 -20.06 13.48
N TYR A 271 -7.68 -21.34 13.80
CA TYR A 271 -7.90 -21.86 15.16
C TYR A 271 -6.98 -21.20 16.19
N ILE A 272 -5.70 -20.95 15.87
CA ILE A 272 -4.77 -20.23 16.75
C ILE A 272 -5.30 -18.84 17.08
N LEU A 273 -5.75 -18.09 16.07
CA LEU A 273 -6.28 -16.73 16.23
C LEU A 273 -7.58 -16.74 17.06
N ILE A 274 -8.49 -17.70 16.83
CA ILE A 274 -9.72 -17.87 17.62
C ILE A 274 -9.39 -18.16 19.09
N LYS A 275 -8.41 -19.03 19.35
CA LYS A 275 -7.96 -19.36 20.72
C LYS A 275 -7.42 -18.14 21.46
N LYS A 276 -6.82 -17.20 20.73
CA LYS A 276 -6.35 -15.90 21.24
C LYS A 276 -7.44 -14.83 21.30
N ARG A 277 -8.70 -15.19 21.03
CA ARG A 277 -9.89 -14.31 21.09
C ARG A 277 -9.78 -13.11 20.14
N CYS A 278 -9.15 -13.29 18.99
CA CYS A 278 -9.18 -12.26 17.94
C CYS A 278 -10.63 -11.94 17.56
N GLU A 279 -10.90 -10.65 17.36
CA GLU A 279 -12.23 -10.17 16.99
C GLU A 279 -12.62 -10.66 15.58
N LYS A 280 -13.92 -10.79 15.33
CA LYS A 280 -14.45 -11.33 14.06
C LYS A 280 -13.96 -10.54 12.84
N ASN A 281 -13.99 -9.21 12.92
CA ASN A 281 -13.49 -8.31 11.87
C ASN A 281 -12.02 -8.60 11.49
N ILE A 282 -11.17 -9.02 12.44
CA ILE A 282 -9.79 -9.44 12.17
C ILE A 282 -9.76 -10.83 11.55
N LEU A 283 -10.55 -11.78 12.06
CA LEU A 283 -10.62 -13.13 11.48
C LEU A 283 -11.08 -13.12 10.02
N ASP A 284 -12.01 -12.21 9.67
CA ASP A 284 -12.55 -12.03 8.32
C ASP A 284 -11.48 -11.49 7.33
N THR A 285 -10.35 -10.94 7.79
CA THR A 285 -9.25 -10.50 6.91
C THR A 285 -8.20 -11.59 6.63
N VAL A 286 -8.23 -12.70 7.38
CA VAL A 286 -7.20 -13.75 7.30
C VAL A 286 -7.35 -14.56 6.01
N ILE A 287 -8.55 -15.12 5.77
CA ILE A 287 -8.91 -15.83 4.54
C ILE A 287 -9.72 -14.88 3.67
N ARG A 288 -9.11 -14.41 2.58
CA ARG A 288 -9.74 -13.44 1.69
C ARG A 288 -9.28 -13.60 0.26
N LYS A 289 -9.92 -12.86 -0.65
CA LYS A 289 -9.41 -12.62 -2.01
C LYS A 289 -8.07 -11.87 -1.92
N ARG A 290 -7.09 -12.43 -2.60
CA ARG A 290 -5.70 -11.97 -2.74
C ARG A 290 -5.38 -11.89 -4.22
N TYR A 291 -4.44 -11.03 -4.59
CA TYR A 291 -4.17 -10.74 -5.98
C TYR A 291 -2.69 -10.92 -6.26
N GLN A 292 -2.35 -11.48 -7.42
CA GLN A 292 -0.98 -11.73 -7.84
C GLN A 292 -0.71 -11.06 -9.18
N ALA A 293 0.45 -10.42 -9.34
CA ALA A 293 0.80 -9.70 -10.56
C ALA A 293 2.07 -10.26 -11.19
N VAL A 294 1.97 -10.71 -12.44
CA VAL A 294 3.11 -11.21 -13.23
C VAL A 294 4.17 -10.12 -13.41
N SER A 295 3.73 -8.87 -13.66
CA SER A 295 4.61 -7.70 -13.85
C SER A 295 5.41 -7.31 -12.60
N LEU A 296 5.04 -7.83 -11.42
CA LEU A 296 5.69 -7.58 -10.14
C LEU A 296 6.39 -8.86 -9.65
N PHE A 297 7.20 -9.49 -10.52
CA PHE A 297 7.94 -10.72 -10.23
C PHE A 297 7.04 -11.91 -9.85
N ASN A 298 5.83 -11.95 -10.42
CA ASN A 298 4.80 -12.93 -10.05
C ASN A 298 4.49 -12.94 -8.54
N CYS A 299 4.56 -11.77 -7.90
CA CYS A 299 4.36 -11.61 -6.47
C CYS A 299 2.90 -11.30 -6.13
N GLU A 300 2.45 -11.79 -4.98
CA GLU A 300 1.16 -11.41 -4.40
C GLU A 300 1.22 -9.96 -3.86
N LEU A 301 0.15 -9.17 -4.02
CA LEU A 301 0.18 -7.74 -3.78
C LEU A 301 0.39 -7.35 -2.31
N GLU A 302 -0.20 -8.07 -1.35
CA GLU A 302 0.06 -7.83 0.08
C GLU A 302 1.48 -8.25 0.47
N ARG A 303 2.03 -9.31 -0.14
CA ARG A 303 3.45 -9.67 0.02
C ARG A 303 4.37 -8.56 -0.48
N PHE A 304 4.05 -7.99 -1.64
CA PHE A 304 4.81 -6.91 -2.22
C PHE A 304 4.70 -5.65 -1.36
N ALA A 305 3.50 -5.32 -0.84
CA ALA A 305 3.30 -4.22 0.09
C ALA A 305 4.15 -4.39 1.37
N ASP A 306 4.15 -5.56 2.00
CA ASP A 306 5.00 -5.85 3.16
C ASP A 306 6.49 -5.63 2.86
N LEU A 307 6.95 -6.03 1.67
CA LEU A 307 8.33 -5.86 1.23
C LEU A 307 8.72 -4.38 1.13
N LEU A 308 7.84 -3.58 0.53
CA LEU A 308 8.04 -2.13 0.39
C LEU A 308 8.01 -1.44 1.76
N ASP A 309 7.08 -1.84 2.63
CA ASP A 309 7.01 -1.35 4.00
C ASP A 309 8.28 -1.67 4.78
N ALA A 310 8.81 -2.89 4.64
CA ALA A 310 10.08 -3.26 5.24
C ALA A 310 11.21 -2.35 4.74
N CYS A 311 11.35 -2.16 3.43
CA CYS A 311 12.36 -1.26 2.84
C CYS A 311 12.20 0.17 3.36
N GLY A 312 10.96 0.67 3.35
CA GLY A 312 10.58 2.02 3.75
C GLY A 312 10.87 2.31 5.21
N LYS A 313 10.23 1.55 6.10
CA LYS A 313 10.31 1.66 7.57
C LYS A 313 11.67 1.24 8.09
N GLY A 314 12.34 0.31 7.41
CA GLY A 314 13.72 -0.09 7.72
C GLY A 314 14.79 0.90 7.26
N GLY A 315 14.42 1.98 6.55
CA GLY A 315 15.32 3.06 6.16
C GLY A 315 16.01 2.89 4.80
N ASN A 316 15.84 1.74 4.12
CA ASN A 316 16.35 1.52 2.77
C ASN A 316 15.30 1.89 1.70
N ARG A 317 14.88 3.14 1.72
CA ARG A 317 13.76 3.64 0.90
C ARG A 317 14.05 3.58 -0.60
N GLY A 318 15.30 3.86 -0.99
CA GLY A 318 15.75 3.78 -2.38
C GLY A 318 15.58 2.37 -2.95
N LEU A 319 15.85 1.34 -2.14
CA LEU A 319 15.63 -0.06 -2.52
C LEU A 319 14.15 -0.33 -2.84
N GLY A 320 13.24 0.08 -1.94
CA GLY A 320 11.80 -0.10 -2.15
C GLY A 320 11.30 0.58 -3.43
N LEU A 321 11.80 1.78 -3.74
CA LEU A 321 11.49 2.43 -5.01
C LEU A 321 12.04 1.64 -6.21
N SER A 322 13.30 1.22 -6.18
CA SER A 322 13.92 0.42 -7.26
C SER A 322 13.19 -0.90 -7.52
N VAL A 323 12.68 -1.56 -6.48
CA VAL A 323 11.82 -2.75 -6.60
C VAL A 323 10.59 -2.45 -7.44
N CYS A 324 9.92 -1.31 -7.21
CA CYS A 324 8.77 -0.89 -8.00
C CYS A 324 9.12 -0.58 -9.47
N PHE A 325 10.39 -0.25 -9.77
CA PHE A 325 10.88 -0.08 -11.14
C PHE A 325 11.15 -1.39 -11.88
N GLY A 326 10.98 -2.54 -11.23
CA GLY A 326 11.16 -3.86 -11.84
C GLY A 326 12.62 -4.34 -11.84
N ASP A 327 13.49 -3.73 -11.01
CA ASP A 327 14.87 -4.20 -10.86
C ASP A 327 14.94 -5.50 -10.06
N LYS A 328 15.27 -6.61 -10.73
CA LYS A 328 15.30 -7.95 -10.12
C LYS A 328 16.33 -8.05 -9.00
N LYS A 329 17.50 -7.43 -9.15
CA LYS A 329 18.51 -7.42 -8.11
C LYS A 329 18.01 -6.73 -6.84
N SER A 330 17.40 -5.55 -6.97
CA SER A 330 16.79 -4.84 -5.85
C SER A 330 15.68 -5.65 -5.18
N PHE A 331 14.91 -6.43 -5.95
CA PHE A 331 13.89 -7.32 -5.38
C PHE A 331 14.51 -8.43 -4.52
N ASP A 332 15.59 -9.06 -5.00
CA ASP A 332 16.29 -10.10 -4.23
C ASP A 332 16.97 -9.51 -2.98
N ASP A 333 17.61 -8.34 -3.10
CA ASP A 333 18.21 -7.60 -1.97
C ASP A 333 17.13 -7.19 -0.95
N ALA A 334 15.93 -6.80 -1.40
CA ALA A 334 14.82 -6.43 -0.53
C ALA A 334 14.29 -7.63 0.27
N ILE A 335 14.24 -8.82 -0.34
CA ILE A 335 13.81 -10.05 0.36
C ILE A 335 14.76 -10.37 1.52
N LEU A 336 16.07 -10.25 1.30
CA LEU A 336 17.07 -10.44 2.35
C LEU A 336 16.92 -9.39 3.45
N PHE A 337 16.76 -8.12 3.08
CA PHE A 337 16.57 -7.02 4.01
C PHE A 337 15.31 -7.18 4.89
N GLU A 338 14.22 -7.69 4.31
CA GLU A 338 12.97 -7.90 5.03
C GLU A 338 13.11 -8.95 6.15
N VAL A 339 13.92 -10.00 5.95
CA VAL A 339 14.16 -11.00 7.00
C VAL A 339 14.75 -10.33 8.25
N ASP A 340 15.76 -9.48 8.08
CA ASP A 340 16.36 -8.71 9.17
C ASP A 340 15.37 -7.75 9.82
N TYR A 341 14.52 -7.11 9.02
CA TYR A 341 13.46 -6.22 9.51
C TYR A 341 12.41 -6.98 10.34
N LYS A 342 11.93 -8.13 9.84
CA LYS A 342 10.94 -8.97 10.52
C LYS A 342 11.48 -9.56 11.82
N ASN A 343 12.76 -9.94 11.87
CA ASN A 343 13.40 -10.42 13.10
C ASN A 343 13.33 -9.39 14.25
N LYS A 344 13.50 -8.10 13.95
CA LYS A 344 13.36 -7.03 14.95
C LYS A 344 11.94 -6.96 15.49
N ILE A 345 10.94 -7.01 14.61
CA ILE A 345 9.52 -6.99 15.00
C ILE A 345 9.17 -8.24 15.82
N LEU A 346 9.61 -9.42 15.39
CA LEU A 346 9.37 -10.67 16.11
C LEU A 346 9.93 -10.63 17.52
N GLY A 347 11.14 -10.12 17.71
CA GLY A 347 11.73 -9.98 19.05
C GLY A 347 10.84 -9.17 20.01
N GLU A 348 10.32 -8.03 19.53
CA GLU A 348 9.40 -7.19 20.30
C GLU A 348 8.03 -7.88 20.53
N LEU A 349 7.48 -8.58 19.53
CA LEU A 349 6.21 -9.31 19.66
C LEU A 349 6.31 -10.48 20.64
N ILE A 350 7.41 -11.22 20.63
CA ILE A 350 7.68 -12.33 21.57
C ILE A 350 7.81 -11.77 22.99
N SER A 351 8.55 -10.68 23.18
CA SER A 351 8.63 -9.99 24.48
C SER A 351 7.25 -9.55 24.93
N LEU A 352 6.45 -8.96 24.04
CA LEU A 352 5.10 -8.49 24.34
C LEU A 352 4.15 -9.64 24.72
N GLU A 353 4.27 -10.80 24.07
CA GLU A 353 3.49 -11.99 24.42
C GLU A 353 3.86 -12.53 25.81
N SER A 354 5.14 -12.50 26.16
CA SER A 354 5.65 -12.95 27.47
C SER A 354 5.32 -11.97 28.60
N ASP A 355 5.59 -10.68 28.38
CA ASP A 355 5.47 -9.63 29.40
C ASP A 355 4.02 -9.14 29.55
N GLY A 356 3.21 -9.33 28.51
CA GLY A 356 1.84 -8.86 28.44
C GLY A 356 1.71 -7.35 28.19
N VAL A 357 0.47 -6.91 28.07
CA VAL A 357 0.11 -5.48 27.94
C VAL A 357 -0.42 -4.94 29.27
N LYS A 358 -0.21 -3.65 29.52
CA LYS A 358 -0.84 -2.95 30.65
C LYS A 358 -2.26 -2.57 30.26
N GLU A 359 -3.24 -3.00 31.04
CA GLU A 359 -4.66 -2.74 30.80
C GLU A 359 -5.19 -1.61 31.68
N LYS A 360 -5.96 -0.70 31.07
CA LYS A 360 -6.74 0.36 31.73
C LYS A 360 -8.20 0.21 31.32
N LYS A 361 -9.10 0.98 31.95
CA LYS A 361 -10.55 0.89 31.73
C LYS A 361 -10.97 0.97 30.26
N SER A 362 -10.27 1.76 29.44
CA SER A 362 -10.65 2.04 28.05
C SER A 362 -9.54 1.80 27.02
N PHE A 363 -8.34 1.40 27.44
CA PHE A 363 -7.21 1.21 26.52
C PHE A 363 -6.19 0.23 27.09
N ARG A 364 -5.36 -0.32 26.21
CA ARG A 364 -4.20 -1.16 26.53
C ARG A 364 -2.96 -0.48 25.99
N TYR A 365 -1.84 -0.64 26.69
CA TYR A 365 -0.57 -0.05 26.27
C TYR A 365 0.63 -0.93 26.65
N PHE A 366 1.71 -0.77 25.91
CA PHE A 366 3.03 -1.33 26.20
C PHE A 366 4.07 -0.25 25.87
N TYR A 367 5.30 -0.43 26.38
CA TYR A 367 6.40 0.45 26.05
C TYR A 367 7.30 -0.26 25.05
N SER A 368 7.65 0.40 23.95
CA SER A 368 8.74 -0.02 23.09
C SER A 368 9.87 0.99 23.18
N LYS A 369 11.12 0.52 23.04
CA LYS A 369 12.32 1.36 23.09
C LYS A 369 12.45 2.27 21.87
N ASP A 370 11.82 1.88 20.77
CA ASP A 370 11.82 2.63 19.52
C ASP A 370 10.38 2.88 19.07
N SER A 371 10.14 4.07 18.52
CA SER A 371 8.82 4.43 17.99
C SER A 371 8.66 4.06 16.51
N SER A 372 9.69 3.44 15.91
CA SER A 372 9.88 3.10 14.48
C SER A 372 9.75 4.28 13.53
#